data_AF-A0AA35RAM0-F1
#
_entry.id   AF-A0AA35RAM0-F1
#
_cell.length_a   1.000
_cell.length_b   1.000
_cell.length_c   1.000
_cell.angle_alpha   90.00
_cell.angle_beta   90.00
_cell.angle_gamma   90.00
#
_symmetry.space_group_name_H-M   'P 1'
#
loop_
_entity.id
_entity.type
_entity.pdbx_description
1 polymer ?
#
loop_
_entity_poly.entity_id
_entity_poly.type
_entity_poly.pdbx_seq_one_letter_code
_entity_poly.pdbx_strand_id
1 'polypeptide(L)'
;MIDIEFPHIARELHLAGEQVEATVGLLDGGATVPFIARYRKEHTGSLDEVAITSIRDRLSQLRELRDRREAILASLEKRGLLSEELRKAVLSAASMAVLEDTYLPYRPKRRTRAAIARERGLESLALRLWGQGGF
;
A
#
# COMPACT_ATOMS: atom_id res chain seq x y z
N MET A 1 0.88 -2.31 -16.74
CA MET A 1 0.90 -3.78 -16.59
C MET A 1 -0.15 -4.11 -15.54
N ILE A 2 -1.40 -4.24 -15.97
CA ILE A 2 -2.59 -4.29 -15.10
C ILE A 2 -2.98 -5.76 -14.78
N ASP A 3 -2.25 -6.74 -15.33
CA ASP A 3 -2.78 -8.08 -15.55
C ASP A 3 -2.36 -9.14 -14.52
N ILE A 4 -1.49 -8.81 -13.56
CA ILE A 4 -0.94 -9.81 -12.62
C ILE A 4 -1.94 -10.19 -11.52
N GLU A 5 -2.92 -9.34 -11.23
CA GLU A 5 -3.81 -9.51 -10.08
C GLU A 5 -4.99 -10.46 -10.36
N PHE A 6 -5.48 -10.54 -11.61
CA PHE A 6 -6.72 -11.30 -11.92
C PHE A 6 -6.58 -12.80 -11.70
N PRO A 7 -5.52 -13.48 -12.18
CA PRO A 7 -5.36 -14.92 -11.94
C PRO A 7 -5.20 -15.27 -10.46
N HIS A 8 -4.69 -14.32 -9.66
CA HIS A 8 -4.52 -14.50 -8.23
C HIS A 8 -5.87 -14.42 -7.51
N ILE A 9 -6.64 -13.36 -7.75
CA ILE A 9 -7.98 -13.17 -7.18
C ILE A 9 -8.91 -14.32 -7.58
N ALA A 10 -8.89 -14.71 -8.86
CA ALA A 10 -9.71 -15.82 -9.37
C ALA A 10 -9.43 -17.13 -8.63
N ARG A 11 -8.14 -17.43 -8.37
CA ARG A 11 -7.74 -18.65 -7.65
C ARG A 11 -8.13 -18.59 -6.17
N GLU A 12 -7.92 -17.46 -5.51
CA GLU A 12 -8.24 -17.28 -4.08
C GLU A 12 -9.74 -17.30 -3.81
N LEU A 13 -10.55 -16.72 -4.71
CA LEU A 13 -12.00 -16.66 -4.57
C LEU A 13 -12.74 -17.83 -5.24
N HIS A 14 -12.02 -18.75 -5.88
CA HIS A 14 -12.58 -19.87 -6.63
C HIS A 14 -13.56 -19.42 -7.73
N LEU A 15 -13.22 -18.36 -8.45
CA LEU A 15 -14.02 -17.78 -9.54
C LEU A 15 -13.32 -17.97 -10.89
N ALA A 16 -14.07 -17.84 -11.99
CA ALA A 16 -13.47 -17.83 -13.31
C ALA A 16 -12.72 -16.50 -13.54
N GLY A 17 -11.57 -16.56 -14.23
CA GLY A 17 -10.76 -15.38 -14.53
C GLY A 17 -11.54 -14.29 -15.27
N GLU A 18 -12.37 -14.68 -16.23
CA GLU A 18 -13.25 -13.79 -17.00
C GLU A 18 -14.25 -13.03 -16.11
N GLN A 19 -14.80 -13.69 -15.08
CA GLN A 19 -15.73 -13.04 -14.14
C GLN A 19 -15.03 -11.98 -13.29
N VAL A 20 -13.80 -12.28 -12.85
CA VAL A 20 -12.96 -11.32 -12.12
C VAL A 20 -12.60 -10.14 -13.01
N GLU A 21 -12.10 -10.40 -14.22
CA GLU A 21 -11.71 -9.37 -15.18
C GLU A 21 -12.88 -8.44 -15.52
N ALA A 22 -14.04 -8.99 -15.86
CA ALA A 22 -15.23 -8.20 -16.16
C ALA A 22 -15.70 -7.35 -14.96
N THR A 23 -15.66 -7.93 -13.76
CA THR A 23 -16.03 -7.21 -12.54
C THR A 23 -15.05 -6.07 -12.23
N VAL A 24 -13.75 -6.33 -12.35
CA VAL A 24 -12.70 -5.32 -12.14
C VAL A 24 -12.85 -4.19 -13.16
N GLY A 25 -13.07 -4.50 -14.44
CA GLY A 25 -13.29 -3.49 -15.47
C GLY A 25 -14.46 -2.56 -15.17
N LEU A 26 -15.56 -3.10 -14.64
CA LEU A 26 -16.70 -2.29 -14.19
C LEU A 26 -16.36 -1.42 -12.97
N LEU A 27 -15.68 -1.96 -11.97
CA LEU A 27 -15.27 -1.23 -10.77
C LEU A 27 -14.29 -0.09 -11.11
N ASP A 28 -13.33 -0.33 -12.00
CA ASP A 28 -12.39 0.68 -12.48
C ASP A 28 -13.07 1.75 -13.34
N GLY A 29 -14.15 1.38 -14.04
CA GLY A 29 -15.06 2.30 -14.71
C GLY A 29 -15.96 3.11 -13.76
N GLY A 30 -15.81 2.97 -12.44
CA GLY A 30 -16.55 3.71 -11.42
C GLY A 30 -17.92 3.12 -11.07
N ALA A 31 -18.25 1.91 -11.56
CA ALA A 31 -19.48 1.24 -11.18
C ALA A 31 -19.43 0.80 -9.70
N THR A 32 -20.56 0.91 -9.00
CA THR A 32 -20.66 0.48 -7.59
C THR A 32 -21.06 -0.99 -7.50
N VAL A 33 -20.73 -1.64 -6.38
CA VAL A 33 -21.10 -3.03 -6.12
C VAL A 33 -22.61 -3.28 -6.28
N PRO A 34 -23.53 -2.49 -5.67
CA PRO A 34 -24.97 -2.69 -5.86
C PRO A 34 -25.42 -2.49 -7.32
N PHE A 35 -24.78 -1.56 -8.04
CA PHE A 35 -25.08 -1.33 -9.45
C PHE A 35 -24.69 -2.54 -10.31
N ILE A 36 -23.48 -3.10 -10.09
CA ILE A 36 -23.00 -4.27 -10.83
C ILE A 36 -23.91 -5.47 -10.52
N ALA A 37 -24.14 -5.74 -9.23
CA ALA A 37 -24.96 -6.85 -8.77
C ALA A 37 -26.41 -6.77 -9.28
N ARG A 38 -26.95 -5.58 -9.54
CA ARG A 38 -28.34 -5.41 -10.00
C ARG A 38 -28.49 -5.28 -11.52
N TYR A 39 -27.59 -4.57 -12.18
CA TYR A 39 -27.76 -4.13 -13.57
C TYR A 39 -26.70 -4.69 -14.54
N ARG A 40 -25.68 -5.39 -14.05
CA ARG A 40 -24.59 -5.96 -14.87
C ARG A 40 -24.35 -7.45 -14.60
N LYS A 41 -25.34 -8.17 -14.07
CA LYS A 41 -25.25 -9.61 -13.76
C LYS A 41 -24.73 -10.43 -14.93
N GLU A 42 -25.30 -10.29 -16.13
CA GLU A 42 -24.85 -11.04 -17.30
C GLU A 42 -23.40 -10.75 -17.69
N HIS A 43 -22.93 -9.53 -17.43
CA HIS A 43 -21.58 -9.11 -17.78
C HIS A 43 -20.52 -9.72 -16.85
N THR A 44 -20.88 -10.05 -15.62
CA THR A 44 -19.99 -10.67 -14.62
C THR A 44 -20.19 -12.19 -14.52
N GLY A 45 -21.00 -12.81 -15.39
CA GLY A 45 -21.35 -14.23 -15.28
C GLY A 45 -22.25 -14.53 -14.08
N SER A 46 -23.18 -13.64 -13.78
CA SER A 46 -24.18 -13.73 -12.71
C SER A 46 -23.62 -13.79 -11.29
N LEU A 47 -22.48 -13.14 -11.03
CA LEU A 47 -21.97 -12.99 -9.67
C LEU A 47 -22.95 -12.23 -8.77
N ASP A 48 -23.05 -12.67 -7.52
CA ASP A 48 -23.84 -12.00 -6.49
C ASP A 48 -23.06 -10.85 -5.83
N GLU A 49 -23.76 -10.10 -4.98
CA GLU A 49 -23.19 -8.93 -4.30
C GLU A 49 -22.03 -9.30 -3.37
N VAL A 50 -22.05 -10.51 -2.80
CA VAL A 50 -20.99 -10.99 -1.90
C VAL A 50 -19.71 -11.25 -2.69
N ALA A 51 -19.79 -11.97 -3.82
CA ALA A 51 -18.63 -12.25 -4.66
C ALA A 51 -18.03 -10.97 -5.25
N ILE A 52 -18.87 -10.04 -5.73
CA ILE A 52 -18.42 -8.73 -6.25
C ILE A 52 -17.72 -7.93 -5.14
N THR A 53 -18.26 -7.94 -3.92
CA THR A 53 -17.62 -7.31 -2.76
C THR A 53 -16.25 -7.92 -2.47
N SER A 54 -16.14 -9.26 -2.45
CA SER A 54 -14.87 -9.95 -2.24
C SER A 54 -13.83 -9.61 -3.30
N ILE A 55 -14.22 -9.52 -4.57
CA ILE A 55 -13.33 -9.08 -5.67
C ILE A 55 -12.84 -7.65 -5.40
N ARG A 56 -13.75 -6.70 -5.11
CA ARG A 56 -13.40 -5.30 -4.85
C ARG A 56 -12.39 -5.17 -3.70
N ASP A 57 -12.68 -5.83 -2.59
CA ASP A 57 -11.86 -5.74 -1.38
C ASP A 57 -10.48 -6.36 -1.62
N ARG A 58 -10.43 -7.51 -2.29
CA ARG A 58 -9.16 -8.15 -2.60
C ARG A 58 -8.31 -7.36 -3.60
N LEU A 59 -8.94 -6.82 -4.65
CA LEU A 59 -8.30 -5.92 -5.60
C LEU A 59 -7.69 -4.70 -4.88
N SER A 60 -8.45 -4.11 -3.96
CA SER A 60 -7.99 -2.94 -3.18
C SER A 60 -6.76 -3.28 -2.34
N GLN A 61 -6.74 -4.44 -1.68
CA GLN A 61 -5.57 -4.91 -0.90
C GLN A 61 -4.34 -5.14 -1.78
N LEU A 62 -4.50 -5.73 -2.96
CA LEU A 62 -3.39 -5.99 -3.88
C LEU A 62 -2.79 -4.69 -4.43
N ARG A 63 -3.66 -3.73 -4.78
CA ARG A 63 -3.25 -2.39 -5.20
C ARG A 63 -2.52 -1.65 -4.09
N GLU A 64 -3.05 -1.66 -2.87
CA GLU A 64 -2.40 -1.04 -1.72
C GLU A 64 -1.01 -1.64 -1.47
N LEU A 65 -0.89 -2.97 -1.54
CA LEU A 65 0.39 -3.67 -1.40
C LEU A 65 1.38 -3.26 -2.50
N ARG A 66 0.93 -3.18 -3.75
CA ARG A 66 1.75 -2.76 -4.89
C ARG A 66 2.22 -1.32 -4.73
N ASP A 67 1.30 -0.39 -4.50
CA ASP A 67 1.62 1.03 -4.40
C ASP A 67 2.56 1.29 -3.21
N ARG A 68 2.36 0.56 -2.11
CA ARG A 68 3.26 0.63 -0.96
C ARG A 68 4.64 0.08 -1.26
N ARG A 69 4.73 -1.04 -2.00
CA ARG A 69 5.98 -1.64 -2.46
C ARG A 69 6.77 -0.68 -3.33
N GLU A 70 6.12 -0.03 -4.29
CA GLU A 70 6.73 0.99 -5.15
C GLU A 70 7.27 2.17 -4.33
N ALA A 71 6.49 2.68 -3.37
CA ALA A 71 6.92 3.75 -2.48
C ALA A 71 8.15 3.38 -1.63
N ILE A 72 8.22 2.13 -1.13
CA ILE A 72 9.36 1.62 -0.38
C ILE A 72 10.60 1.52 -1.26
N LEU A 73 10.47 0.93 -2.46
CA LEU A 73 11.59 0.83 -3.41
C LEU A 73 12.14 2.21 -3.77
N ALA A 74 11.27 3.16 -4.10
CA ALA A 74 11.67 4.53 -4.41
C ALA A 74 12.36 5.22 -3.22
N SER A 75 11.88 5.00 -1.99
CA SER A 75 12.50 5.52 -0.77
C SER A 75 13.91 4.96 -0.54
N LEU A 76 14.08 3.66 -0.75
CA LEU A 76 15.36 2.95 -0.59
C LEU A 76 16.36 3.38 -1.66
N GLU A 77 15.93 3.45 -2.92
CA GLU A 77 16.75 3.89 -4.06
C GLU A 77 17.23 5.32 -3.88
N LYS A 78 16.32 6.25 -3.54
CA LYS A 78 16.66 7.66 -3.29
C LYS A 78 17.71 7.86 -2.20
N ARG A 79 17.80 6.92 -1.26
CA ARG A 79 18.74 6.96 -0.13
C ARG A 79 19.99 6.12 -0.36
N GLY A 80 20.13 5.48 -1.53
CA GLY A 80 21.25 4.59 -1.86
C GLY A 80 21.30 3.33 -0.99
N LEU A 81 20.16 2.89 -0.44
CA LEU A 81 20.06 1.72 0.44
C LEU A 81 19.54 0.46 -0.28
N LEU A 82 19.16 0.57 -1.55
CA LEU A 82 18.56 -0.52 -2.30
C LEU A 82 19.64 -1.48 -2.83
N SER A 83 19.88 -2.59 -2.12
CA SER A 83 20.65 -3.72 -2.66
C SER A 83 19.77 -4.64 -3.50
N GLU A 84 20.39 -5.50 -4.30
CA GLU A 84 19.65 -6.51 -5.09
C GLU A 84 18.92 -7.52 -4.20
N GLU A 85 19.50 -7.93 -3.07
CA GLU A 85 18.84 -8.80 -2.10
C GLU A 85 17.61 -8.12 -1.49
N LEU A 86 17.74 -6.85 -1.09
CA LEU A 86 16.64 -6.09 -0.50
C LEU A 86 15.54 -5.84 -1.53
N ARG A 87 15.91 -5.54 -2.78
CA ARG A 87 14.97 -5.40 -3.89
C ARG A 87 14.15 -6.67 -4.07
N LYS A 88 14.81 -7.83 -4.10
CA LYS A 88 14.12 -9.13 -4.20
C LYS A 88 13.20 -9.36 -3.01
N ALA A 89 13.64 -9.11 -1.79
CA ALA A 89 12.84 -9.29 -0.58
C ALA A 89 11.55 -8.43 -0.60
N VAL A 90 11.67 -7.15 -0.99
CA VAL A 90 10.54 -6.22 -1.12
C VAL A 90 9.59 -6.64 -2.24
N LEU A 91 10.11 -7.10 -3.38
CA LEU A 91 9.30 -7.61 -4.49
C LEU A 91 8.57 -8.91 -4.15
N SER A 92 9.17 -9.80 -3.37
CA SER A 92 8.60 -11.09 -2.96
C SER A 92 7.65 -11.00 -1.76
N ALA A 93 7.51 -9.83 -1.12
CA ALA A 93 6.65 -9.68 0.04
C ALA A 93 5.18 -9.96 -0.32
N ALA A 94 4.62 -11.03 0.26
CA ALA A 94 3.29 -11.53 -0.04
C ALA A 94 2.16 -10.81 0.71
N SER A 95 2.49 -10.02 1.72
CA SER A 95 1.51 -9.28 2.53
C SER A 95 2.07 -7.94 2.98
N MET A 96 1.17 -7.03 3.38
CA MET A 96 1.54 -5.71 3.89
C MET A 96 2.43 -5.83 5.14
N ALA A 97 2.14 -6.79 6.03
CA ALA A 97 2.94 -7.02 7.22
C ALA A 97 4.38 -7.41 6.88
N VAL A 98 4.58 -8.39 5.99
CA VAL A 98 5.91 -8.82 5.54
C VAL A 98 6.66 -7.68 4.85
N LEU A 99 5.94 -6.87 4.07
CA LEU A 99 6.51 -5.71 3.39
C LEU A 99 7.01 -4.65 4.39
N GLU A 100 6.20 -4.31 5.39
CA GLU A 100 6.58 -3.35 6.44
C GLU A 100 7.71 -3.88 7.32
N ASP A 101 7.69 -5.15 7.70
CA ASP A 101 8.76 -5.77 8.48
C ASP A 101 10.10 -5.74 7.73
N THR A 102 10.08 -6.01 6.42
CA THR A 102 11.26 -5.91 5.54
C THR A 102 11.80 -4.48 5.50
N TYR A 103 10.91 -3.48 5.48
CA TYR A 103 11.30 -2.07 5.41
C TYR A 103 11.66 -1.46 6.77
N LEU A 104 11.20 -2.04 7.88
CA LEU A 104 11.31 -1.50 9.22
C LEU A 104 12.73 -1.04 9.61
N PRO A 105 13.81 -1.82 9.33
CA PRO A 105 15.17 -1.40 9.66
C PRO A 105 15.64 -0.15 8.91
N TYR A 106 15.06 0.08 7.73
CA TYR A 106 15.45 1.18 6.84
C TYR A 106 14.56 2.40 7.00
N ARG A 107 13.41 2.29 7.68
CA ARG A 107 12.43 3.38 7.80
C ARG A 107 13.10 4.66 8.33
N PRO A 108 13.00 5.80 7.61
CA PRO A 108 13.58 7.05 8.06
C PRO A 108 13.05 7.41 9.45
N LYS A 109 13.96 7.69 10.39
CA LYS A 109 13.57 8.24 11.67
C LYS A 109 13.00 9.64 11.45
N ARG A 110 11.84 9.91 12.04
CA ARG A 110 11.18 11.20 11.94
C ARG A 110 12.13 12.28 12.48
N ARG A 111 12.61 13.18 11.62
CA ARG A 111 13.34 14.38 12.08
C ARG A 111 12.33 15.29 12.76
N THR A 112 12.44 15.39 14.08
CA THR A 112 11.59 16.28 14.87
C THR A 112 12.07 17.72 14.71
N ARG A 113 11.17 18.69 14.93
CA ARG A 113 11.57 20.11 14.98
C ARG A 113 12.67 20.34 16.01
N ALA A 114 12.64 19.61 17.13
CA ALA A 114 13.69 19.63 18.14
C ALA A 114 15.03 19.09 17.61
N ALA A 115 15.05 17.99 16.85
CA ALA A 115 16.28 17.49 16.23
C ALA A 115 16.89 18.51 15.25
N ILE A 116 16.04 19.12 14.42
CA ILE A 116 16.46 20.18 13.47
C ILE A 116 16.98 21.41 14.23
N ALA A 117 16.35 21.79 15.34
CA ALA A 117 16.79 22.91 16.16
C ALA A 117 18.16 22.66 16.81
N ARG A 118 18.40 21.45 17.35
CA ARG A 118 19.70 21.06 17.92
C ARG A 118 20.82 21.07 16.88
N GLU A 119 20.58 20.51 15.70
CA GLU A 119 21.54 20.53 14.58
C GLU A 119 21.88 21.96 14.13
N ARG A 120 20.95 22.92 14.30
CA ARG A 120 21.17 24.36 14.05
C ARG A 120 21.82 25.09 15.23
N GLY A 121 22.27 24.38 16.26
CA GLY A 121 22.94 24.96 17.43
C GLY A 121 22.00 25.63 18.45
N LEU A 122 20.68 25.45 18.34
CA LEU A 122 19.71 26.12 19.22
C LEU A 122 19.60 25.48 20.62
N GLU A 123 20.32 24.38 20.88
CA GLU A 123 20.29 23.66 22.16
C GLU A 123 20.81 24.52 23.32
N SER A 124 21.93 25.21 23.13
CA SER A 124 22.55 26.05 24.17
C SER A 124 21.68 27.26 24.56
N LEU A 125 20.90 27.79 23.61
CA LEU A 125 19.94 28.86 23.88
C LEU A 125 18.75 28.33 24.67
N ALA A 126 18.20 27.17 24.26
CA ALA A 126 17.07 26.56 24.96
C ALA A 126 17.42 26.22 26.42
N LEU A 127 18.61 25.68 26.69
CA LEU A 127 19.08 25.38 28.05
C LEU A 127 19.24 26.64 28.91
N ARG A 128 19.75 27.74 28.31
CA ARG A 128 19.84 29.03 29.01
C ARG A 128 18.48 29.57 29.41
N LEU A 129 17.50 29.54 28.50
CA LEU A 129 16.13 29.98 28.79
C LEU A 129 15.46 29.08 29.83
N TRP A 130 15.66 27.77 29.75
CA TRP A 130 15.11 26.82 30.72
C TRP A 130 15.66 27.03 32.14
N GLY A 131 16.96 27.29 32.24
CA GLY A 131 17.64 27.55 33.52
C GLY A 131 17.30 28.90 34.16
N GLN A 132 16.59 29.80 33.47
CA GLN A 132 16.21 31.11 34.01
C GLN A 132 15.09 31.07 35.05
N GLY A 133 14.53 29.88 35.36
CA GLY A 133 13.71 29.66 36.55
C GLY A 133 12.62 30.71 36.76
N GLY A 134 11.76 30.91 35.77
CA GLY A 134 10.66 31.86 35.82
C GLY A 134 9.40 31.28 35.22
N PHE A 135 8.72 30.43 36.00
CA PHE A 135 7.31 30.09 35.85
C PHE A 135 6.67 30.07 37.25
#